data_AF-F8NMM8-F1
#
_entry.id   AF-F8NMM8-F1
#
_cell.length_a   1.000
_cell.length_b   1.000
_cell.length_c   1.000
_cell.angle_alpha   90.00
_cell.angle_beta   90.00
_cell.angle_gamma   90.00
#
_symmetry.space_group_name_H-M   'P 1'
#
loop_
_entity.id
_entity.type
_entity.pdbx_description
1 polymer ?
#
loop_
_entity_poly.entity_id
_entity_poly.type
_entity_poly.pdbx_seq_one_letter_code
_entity_poly.pdbx_strand_id
1 'polypeptide(L)'
;MGHKRQISDRFTPSSKRLKSNSTIYLSFEESPPPSVTIKGLTFTPTKVFDTFWRYAAERQAIDDRRRKGLPPPWTDDPILGGYRFCNVFRVLDRVSQYIIREVIEIGPQEPTEVVFRVVLFNTFTRIETYQLLRSNFGTPTWAQYKRRSYEKVLRAAYENGVKLYTGSFQKPAPNMGYKEAFMNHLIFLEVLMKDLPDQLANAHYMADIFDWLCSFKSMGDFTAYQLLLNLSYSDVINFSEDDFVSVGIGARRGLRDCFEGSLSRSVEVDIIRWMQQTQQDHFARLGLDFRGLSPDQCSMQLCDVEHTLCEVYKYIRLCRRGTSNKTFQISAKLAARRLPKAWSHPDRQMLRIRTEESTEIVEKFTVSQISAHRMINGGREFLVYWEGYSDDDATWEPEDMLMEDAPIAVKDYLTDAKIKR
;
A
#
# COMPACT_ATOMS: atom_id res chain seq x y z
N MET A 1 34.92 -17.79 51.07
CA MET A 1 34.23 -18.58 50.01
C MET A 1 32.93 -17.88 49.68
N GLY A 2 32.93 -17.02 48.65
CA GLY A 2 31.72 -16.35 48.15
C GLY A 2 31.52 -16.73 46.69
N HIS A 3 30.47 -17.48 46.38
CA HIS A 3 30.14 -17.89 45.02
C HIS A 3 29.26 -16.83 44.36
N LYS A 4 29.84 -16.12 43.38
CA LYS A 4 29.12 -15.35 42.36
C LYS A 4 28.29 -16.33 41.51
N ARG A 5 26.97 -16.21 41.52
CA ARG A 5 26.12 -16.80 40.46
C ARG A 5 26.09 -15.83 39.29
N GLN A 6 26.73 -16.22 38.19
CA GLN A 6 26.49 -15.66 36.87
C GLN A 6 25.06 -16.03 36.45
N ILE A 7 24.21 -15.02 36.22
CA ILE A 7 22.94 -15.19 35.51
C ILE A 7 23.26 -14.96 34.03
N SER A 8 23.37 -16.05 33.28
CA SER A 8 23.39 -16.03 31.82
C SER A 8 21.98 -16.25 31.30
N ASP A 9 21.19 -15.18 31.19
CA ASP A 9 19.91 -15.26 30.47
C ASP A 9 20.18 -15.02 28.99
N ARG A 10 20.27 -16.14 28.25
CA ARG A 10 20.15 -16.16 26.80
C ARG A 10 18.71 -15.79 26.46
N PHE A 11 18.49 -14.59 25.92
CA PHE A 11 17.28 -14.27 25.19
C PHE A 11 17.14 -15.24 24.02
N THR A 12 16.21 -16.20 24.15
CA THR A 12 15.75 -17.03 23.04
C THR A 12 14.52 -16.35 22.45
N PRO A 13 14.45 -16.09 21.13
CA PRO A 13 13.26 -15.55 20.51
C PRO A 13 12.09 -16.53 20.69
N SER A 14 10.96 -16.00 21.15
CA SER A 14 9.69 -16.71 21.29
C SER A 14 9.28 -17.37 19.96
N SER A 15 9.50 -18.68 19.82
CA SER A 15 9.02 -19.48 18.70
C SER A 15 7.52 -19.79 18.88
N LYS A 16 6.67 -18.85 18.46
CA LYS A 16 5.24 -19.14 18.40
C LYS A 16 4.97 -20.20 17.34
N ARG A 17 4.37 -21.32 17.77
CA ARG A 17 3.97 -22.44 16.92
C ARG A 17 3.03 -21.96 15.81
N LEU A 18 3.42 -22.20 14.56
CA LEU A 18 2.60 -21.91 13.38
C LEU A 18 1.31 -22.73 13.42
N LYS A 19 0.20 -22.10 13.00
CA LYS A 19 -1.12 -22.74 12.96
C LYS A 19 -1.57 -23.11 11.55
N SER A 20 -0.79 -22.76 10.51
CA SER A 20 -1.13 -22.97 9.11
C SER A 20 -0.17 -23.93 8.40
N ASN A 21 -0.67 -24.70 7.43
CA ASN A 21 0.11 -25.54 6.51
C ASN A 21 0.63 -24.75 5.28
N SER A 22 1.08 -23.51 5.49
CA SER A 22 1.62 -22.66 4.41
C SER A 22 2.84 -23.32 3.77
N THR A 23 2.82 -23.55 2.46
CA THR A 23 3.94 -24.20 1.76
C THR A 23 5.09 -23.23 1.53
N ILE A 24 4.80 -21.94 1.37
CA ILE A 24 5.80 -20.88 1.16
C ILE A 24 6.55 -20.54 2.46
N TYR A 25 5.83 -20.42 3.58
CA TYR A 25 6.46 -20.10 4.87
C TYR A 25 7.10 -21.32 5.52
N LEU A 26 6.60 -22.54 5.26
CA LEU A 26 7.18 -23.77 5.81
C LEU A 26 8.25 -24.42 4.93
N SER A 27 8.48 -23.94 3.69
CA SER A 27 9.53 -24.48 2.81
C SER A 27 10.88 -24.50 3.56
N PHE A 28 11.59 -25.63 3.41
CA PHE A 28 12.74 -26.04 4.23
C PHE A 28 13.76 -24.93 4.53
N GLU A 29 14.32 -25.04 5.74
CA GLU A 29 15.29 -24.16 6.41
C GLU A 29 16.61 -24.05 5.66
N GLU A 30 16.64 -23.33 4.54
CA GLU A 30 17.87 -22.62 4.20
C GLU A 30 17.98 -21.43 5.14
N SER A 31 19.13 -21.30 5.82
CA SER A 31 19.44 -20.09 6.58
C SER A 31 19.29 -18.89 5.64
N PRO A 32 18.69 -17.78 6.09
CA PRO A 32 18.67 -16.55 5.33
C PRO A 32 20.09 -16.17 4.85
N PRO A 33 20.24 -15.35 3.82
CA PRO A 33 21.55 -14.96 3.34
C PRO A 33 22.37 -14.32 4.49
N PRO A 34 23.72 -14.37 4.43
CA PRO A 34 24.55 -13.71 5.42
C PRO A 34 24.18 -12.22 5.55
N SER A 35 24.53 -11.62 6.68
CA SER A 35 24.23 -10.21 6.94
C SER A 35 24.66 -9.32 5.77
N VAL A 36 23.80 -8.37 5.42
CA VAL A 36 24.04 -7.43 4.32
C VAL A 36 24.42 -6.07 4.86
N THR A 37 25.38 -5.40 4.23
CA THR A 37 25.73 -4.02 4.55
C THR A 37 25.11 -3.05 3.53
N ILE A 38 24.25 -2.15 4.00
CA ILE A 38 23.60 -1.12 3.19
C ILE A 38 23.93 0.23 3.84
N LYS A 39 24.54 1.15 3.09
CA LYS A 39 24.98 2.47 3.59
C LYS A 39 25.86 2.39 4.86
N GLY A 40 26.68 1.35 4.99
CA GLY A 40 27.56 1.15 6.15
C GLY A 40 26.88 0.55 7.39
N LEU A 41 25.58 0.27 7.32
CA LEU A 41 24.83 -0.42 8.37
C LEU A 41 24.64 -1.88 8.00
N THR A 42 24.84 -2.77 8.97
CA THR A 42 24.72 -4.21 8.78
C THR A 42 23.36 -4.70 9.25
N PHE A 43 22.65 -5.41 8.38
CA PHE A 43 21.34 -5.96 8.62
C PHE A 43 21.40 -7.48 8.54
N THR A 44 20.80 -8.17 9.50
CA THR A 44 20.72 -9.63 9.52
C THR A 44 19.33 -10.07 9.06
N PRO A 45 19.19 -10.70 7.88
CA PRO A 45 17.90 -11.14 7.38
C PRO A 45 17.27 -12.24 8.25
N THR A 46 15.95 -12.21 8.41
CA THR A 46 15.17 -13.29 9.02
C THR A 46 14.60 -14.21 7.93
N LYS A 47 13.94 -15.30 8.34
CA LYS A 47 13.17 -16.16 7.42
C LYS A 47 12.09 -15.41 6.63
N VAL A 48 11.58 -14.28 7.12
CA VAL A 48 10.57 -13.49 6.38
C VAL A 48 11.17 -12.84 5.15
N PHE A 49 12.48 -12.53 5.15
CA PHE A 49 13.18 -12.03 3.97
C PHE A 49 13.08 -13.03 2.80
N ASP A 50 13.34 -14.30 3.04
CA ASP A 50 13.19 -15.33 1.99
C ASP A 50 11.73 -15.63 1.67
N THR A 51 10.84 -15.48 2.66
CA THR A 51 9.39 -15.57 2.43
C THR A 51 8.91 -14.51 1.46
N PHE A 52 9.47 -13.29 1.48
CA PHE A 52 9.13 -12.22 0.54
C PHE A 52 9.36 -12.66 -0.91
N TRP A 53 10.53 -13.23 -1.21
CA TRP A 53 10.88 -13.66 -2.56
C TRP A 53 10.03 -14.86 -3.03
N ARG A 54 9.82 -15.85 -2.15
CA ARG A 54 8.95 -17.00 -2.46
C ARG A 54 7.49 -16.57 -2.65
N TYR A 55 7.00 -15.63 -1.84
CA TYR A 55 5.69 -15.03 -1.99
C TYR A 55 5.56 -14.32 -3.35
N ALA A 56 6.54 -13.49 -3.72
CA ALA A 56 6.53 -12.78 -5.00
C ALA A 56 6.50 -13.77 -6.18
N ALA A 57 7.37 -14.78 -6.16
CA ALA A 57 7.41 -15.81 -7.19
C ALA A 57 6.07 -16.54 -7.36
N GLU A 58 5.53 -17.10 -6.27
CA GLU A 58 4.28 -17.86 -6.35
C GLU A 58 3.07 -16.96 -6.68
N ARG A 59 3.05 -15.72 -6.16
CA ARG A 59 1.95 -14.81 -6.44
C ARG A 59 1.94 -14.35 -7.89
N GLN A 60 3.09 -14.15 -8.51
CA GLN A 60 3.20 -13.88 -9.94
C GLN A 60 2.81 -15.12 -10.77
N ALA A 61 3.25 -16.31 -10.37
CA ALA A 61 2.87 -17.56 -11.03
C ALA A 61 1.34 -17.79 -11.03
N ILE A 62 0.65 -17.45 -9.94
CA ILE A 62 -0.83 -17.48 -9.88
C ILE A 62 -1.45 -16.56 -10.95
N ASP A 63 -0.96 -15.32 -11.12
CA ASP A 63 -1.47 -14.41 -12.15
C ASP A 63 -1.23 -14.97 -13.56
N ASP A 64 -0.02 -15.49 -13.83
CA ASP A 64 0.33 -16.08 -15.12
C ASP A 64 -0.50 -17.31 -15.46
N ARG A 65 -0.68 -18.25 -14.51
CA ARG A 65 -1.53 -19.45 -14.70
C ARG A 65 -2.98 -19.04 -15.03
N ARG A 66 -3.50 -18.02 -14.34
CA ARG A 66 -4.85 -17.46 -14.59
C ARG A 66 -4.98 -16.81 -15.97
N ARG A 67 -3.99 -16.00 -16.39
CA ARG A 67 -3.99 -15.36 -17.71
C ARG A 67 -3.81 -16.36 -18.85
N LYS A 68 -3.08 -17.45 -18.63
CA LYS A 68 -2.99 -18.60 -19.55
C LYS A 68 -4.28 -19.42 -19.63
N GLY A 69 -5.26 -19.17 -18.76
CA GLY A 69 -6.54 -19.89 -18.73
C GLY A 69 -6.43 -21.30 -18.17
N LEU A 70 -5.39 -21.60 -17.38
CA LEU A 70 -5.27 -22.89 -16.70
C LEU A 70 -6.37 -23.04 -15.64
N PRO A 71 -6.89 -24.26 -15.40
CA PRO A 71 -7.91 -24.49 -14.38
C PRO A 71 -7.34 -24.34 -12.96
N PRO A 72 -8.17 -24.00 -11.96
CA PRO A 72 -7.76 -24.02 -10.55
C PRO A 72 -7.54 -25.45 -10.03
N PRO A 73 -6.82 -25.64 -8.90
CA PRO A 73 -6.17 -24.61 -8.10
C PRO A 73 -4.91 -24.04 -8.81
N TRP A 74 -4.69 -22.73 -8.68
CA TRP A 74 -3.51 -22.07 -9.27
C TRP A 74 -2.30 -22.05 -8.33
N THR A 75 -2.41 -22.59 -7.12
CA THR A 75 -1.36 -22.68 -6.12
C THR A 75 -1.70 -23.78 -5.13
N ASP A 76 -0.67 -24.43 -4.58
CA ASP A 76 -0.82 -25.39 -3.48
C ASP A 76 -0.77 -24.71 -2.11
N ASP A 77 -0.46 -23.41 -2.04
CA ASP A 77 -0.46 -22.66 -0.78
C ASP A 77 -1.90 -22.34 -0.34
N PRO A 78 -2.37 -22.87 0.81
CA PRO A 78 -3.76 -22.72 1.22
C PRO A 78 -4.13 -21.28 1.60
N ILE A 79 -3.15 -20.44 1.96
CA ILE A 79 -3.40 -19.04 2.30
C ILE A 79 -3.55 -18.23 1.01
N LEU A 80 -2.66 -18.38 0.04
CA LEU A 80 -2.79 -17.71 -1.26
C LEU A 80 -4.03 -18.17 -2.04
N GLY A 81 -4.41 -19.44 -1.91
CA GLY A 81 -5.63 -19.98 -2.50
C GLY A 81 -6.93 -19.54 -1.80
N GLY A 82 -6.87 -19.21 -0.50
CA GLY A 82 -8.04 -18.93 0.33
C GLY A 82 -8.35 -17.45 0.57
N TYR A 83 -7.37 -16.55 0.44
CA TYR A 83 -7.47 -15.14 0.81
C TYR A 83 -7.22 -14.19 -0.37
N ARG A 84 -7.74 -12.96 -0.25
CA ARG A 84 -7.48 -11.89 -1.22
C ARG A 84 -6.10 -11.29 -0.99
N PHE A 85 -5.24 -11.36 -1.99
CA PHE A 85 -3.99 -10.61 -2.07
C PHE A 85 -3.95 -9.85 -3.38
N CYS A 86 -3.33 -8.67 -3.34
CA CYS A 86 -2.98 -7.94 -4.55
C CYS A 86 -1.93 -8.73 -5.38
N ASN A 87 -1.66 -8.29 -6.60
CA ASN A 87 -0.58 -8.87 -7.40
C ASN A 87 0.77 -8.29 -6.97
N VAL A 88 1.86 -8.96 -7.33
CA VAL A 88 3.23 -8.45 -7.09
C VAL A 88 3.44 -7.13 -7.81
N PHE A 89 3.10 -7.12 -9.11
CA PHE A 89 3.08 -5.91 -9.90
C PHE A 89 1.76 -5.17 -9.68
N ARG A 90 1.82 -4.01 -9.03
CA ARG A 90 0.62 -3.18 -8.74
C ARG A 90 -0.17 -2.88 -10.02
N VAL A 91 0.53 -2.71 -11.13
CA VAL A 91 -0.07 -2.45 -12.45
C VAL A 91 -1.07 -3.52 -12.85
N LEU A 92 -0.90 -4.78 -12.42
CA LEU A 92 -1.75 -5.91 -12.79
C LEU A 92 -3.05 -5.99 -11.99
N ASP A 93 -3.19 -5.23 -10.91
CA ASP A 93 -4.40 -5.20 -10.12
C ASP A 93 -5.61 -4.74 -10.92
N ARG A 94 -6.78 -5.26 -10.57
CA ARG A 94 -8.04 -4.98 -11.28
C ARG A 94 -8.31 -3.48 -11.37
N VAL A 95 -8.03 -2.74 -10.30
CA VAL A 95 -8.25 -1.29 -10.23
C VAL A 95 -7.25 -0.56 -11.11
N SER A 96 -5.96 -0.89 -11.01
CA SER A 96 -4.89 -0.32 -11.86
C SER A 96 -5.15 -0.55 -13.35
N GLN A 97 -5.53 -1.78 -13.72
CA GLN A 97 -5.89 -2.14 -15.10
C GLN A 97 -7.11 -1.35 -15.61
N TYR A 98 -8.07 -1.04 -14.74
CA TYR A 98 -9.21 -0.21 -15.09
C TYR A 98 -8.82 1.26 -15.26
N ILE A 99 -7.97 1.80 -14.38
CA ILE A 99 -7.45 3.16 -14.50
C ILE A 99 -6.76 3.34 -15.85
N ILE A 100 -5.83 2.44 -16.20
CA ILE A 100 -5.07 2.53 -17.45
C ILE A 100 -6.01 2.53 -18.67
N ARG A 101 -6.92 1.54 -18.75
CA ARG A 101 -7.74 1.35 -19.97
C ARG A 101 -8.90 2.31 -20.09
N GLU A 102 -9.59 2.56 -18.99
CA GLU A 102 -10.93 3.17 -19.02
C GLU A 102 -10.94 4.61 -18.49
N VAL A 103 -9.90 5.00 -17.73
CA VAL A 103 -9.78 6.34 -17.13
C VAL A 103 -8.74 7.17 -17.89
N ILE A 104 -7.55 6.61 -18.15
CA ILE A 104 -6.45 7.33 -18.79
C ILE A 104 -6.62 7.32 -20.31
N GLU A 105 -6.65 6.13 -20.91
CA GLU A 105 -6.59 5.96 -22.39
C GLU A 105 -7.85 6.40 -23.15
N ILE A 106 -8.99 6.62 -22.47
CA ILE A 106 -10.24 7.04 -23.10
C ILE A 106 -10.51 8.53 -22.82
N GLY A 107 -10.82 9.28 -23.87
CA GLY A 107 -11.17 10.70 -23.80
C GLY A 107 -10.03 11.63 -24.24
N PRO A 108 -10.21 12.95 -24.11
CA PRO A 108 -9.17 13.94 -24.42
C PRO A 108 -7.89 13.67 -23.64
N GLN A 109 -6.74 13.78 -24.31
CA GLN A 109 -5.42 13.46 -23.75
C GLN A 109 -4.65 14.71 -23.29
N GLU A 110 -5.28 15.88 -23.31
CA GLU A 110 -4.70 17.09 -22.70
C GLU A 110 -4.39 16.84 -21.22
N PRO A 111 -3.24 17.31 -20.68
CA PRO A 111 -2.81 16.98 -19.32
C PRO A 111 -3.88 17.24 -18.26
N THR A 112 -4.53 18.41 -18.28
CA THR A 112 -5.61 18.77 -17.35
C THR A 112 -6.78 17.79 -17.39
N GLU A 113 -7.12 17.27 -18.56
CA GLU A 113 -8.23 16.33 -18.75
C GLU A 113 -7.89 14.94 -18.21
N VAL A 114 -6.66 14.48 -18.42
CA VAL A 114 -6.16 13.22 -17.86
C VAL A 114 -6.08 13.31 -16.34
N VAL A 115 -5.48 14.39 -15.81
CA VAL A 115 -5.38 14.65 -14.36
C VAL A 115 -6.77 14.64 -13.72
N PHE A 116 -7.74 15.34 -14.30
CA PHE A 116 -9.11 15.34 -13.80
C PHE A 116 -9.71 13.95 -13.71
N ARG A 117 -9.61 13.14 -14.78
CA ARG A 117 -10.17 11.78 -14.78
C ARG A 117 -9.50 10.89 -13.74
N VAL A 118 -8.17 11.00 -13.59
CA VAL A 118 -7.41 10.23 -12.60
C VAL A 118 -7.77 10.65 -11.18
N VAL A 119 -7.82 11.96 -10.87
CA VAL A 119 -8.21 12.47 -9.55
C VAL A 119 -9.65 12.04 -9.22
N LEU A 120 -10.59 12.23 -10.16
CA LEU A 120 -11.99 11.81 -9.99
C LEU A 120 -12.12 10.32 -9.69
N PHE A 121 -11.40 9.47 -10.42
CA PHE A 121 -11.40 8.04 -10.14
C PHE A 121 -10.76 7.74 -8.77
N ASN A 122 -9.61 8.34 -8.48
CA ASN A 122 -8.85 8.12 -7.26
C ASN A 122 -9.63 8.50 -6.00
N THR A 123 -10.44 9.56 -6.06
CA THR A 123 -11.35 9.98 -4.98
C THR A 123 -12.22 8.83 -4.47
N PHE A 124 -12.83 8.08 -5.38
CA PHE A 124 -13.76 6.99 -5.02
C PHE A 124 -13.06 5.62 -4.97
N THR A 125 -11.97 5.46 -5.73
CA THR A 125 -11.21 4.21 -5.93
C THR A 125 -12.13 3.01 -6.21
N ARG A 126 -13.20 3.26 -6.96
CA ARG A 126 -14.23 2.27 -7.23
C ARG A 126 -14.70 2.33 -8.67
N ILE A 127 -14.58 1.18 -9.34
CA ILE A 127 -14.94 1.00 -10.75
C ILE A 127 -16.41 1.34 -10.98
N GLU A 128 -17.31 0.82 -10.15
CA GLU A 128 -18.75 1.00 -10.36
C GLU A 128 -19.17 2.47 -10.20
N THR A 129 -18.51 3.24 -9.33
CA THR A 129 -18.77 4.67 -9.17
C THR A 129 -18.33 5.44 -10.42
N TYR A 130 -17.16 5.12 -10.97
CA TYR A 130 -16.72 5.76 -12.23
C TYR A 130 -17.60 5.36 -13.41
N GLN A 131 -18.07 4.11 -13.48
CA GLN A 131 -19.02 3.66 -14.49
C GLN A 131 -20.37 4.38 -14.39
N LEU A 132 -20.88 4.60 -13.17
CA LEU A 132 -22.07 5.41 -12.92
C LEU A 132 -21.91 6.84 -13.46
N LEU A 133 -20.76 7.47 -13.20
CA LEU A 133 -20.49 8.81 -13.73
C LEU A 133 -20.39 8.78 -15.26
N ARG A 134 -19.75 7.75 -15.83
CA ARG A 134 -19.64 7.59 -17.28
C ARG A 134 -20.98 7.40 -17.99
N SER A 135 -21.88 6.60 -17.41
CA SER A 135 -23.20 6.37 -18.00
C SER A 135 -24.09 7.61 -18.00
N ASN A 136 -23.81 8.58 -17.11
CA ASN A 136 -24.56 9.83 -17.02
C ASN A 136 -23.94 10.98 -17.82
N PHE A 137 -22.61 11.02 -17.95
CA PHE A 137 -21.89 12.17 -18.52
C PHE A 137 -21.05 11.83 -19.76
N GLY A 138 -21.03 10.58 -20.22
CA GLY A 138 -20.04 10.12 -21.19
C GLY A 138 -18.66 10.04 -20.55
N THR A 139 -17.59 10.23 -21.31
CA THR A 139 -16.24 10.30 -20.71
C THR A 139 -16.10 11.60 -19.91
N PRO A 140 -15.85 11.56 -18.58
CA PRO A 140 -15.71 12.76 -17.78
C PRO A 140 -14.61 13.68 -18.31
N THR A 141 -14.92 14.97 -18.45
CA THR A 141 -13.95 16.01 -18.80
C THR A 141 -14.01 17.14 -17.81
N TRP A 142 -12.86 17.79 -17.56
CA TRP A 142 -12.79 18.98 -16.72
C TRP A 142 -13.55 20.13 -17.36
N ALA A 143 -13.40 20.31 -18.68
CA ALA A 143 -14.10 21.36 -19.43
C ALA A 143 -15.64 21.31 -19.29
N GLN A 144 -16.23 20.13 -19.13
CA GLN A 144 -17.68 19.95 -18.98
C GLN A 144 -18.11 19.71 -17.52
N TYR A 145 -17.16 19.57 -16.59
CA TYR A 145 -17.45 19.26 -15.20
C TYR A 145 -18.28 20.36 -14.54
N LYS A 146 -19.37 19.96 -13.87
CA LYS A 146 -20.23 20.82 -13.07
C LYS A 146 -20.58 20.09 -11.78
N ARG A 147 -20.06 20.56 -10.64
CA ARG A 147 -20.26 19.96 -9.31
C ARG A 147 -21.71 19.55 -9.05
N ARG A 148 -22.65 20.47 -9.31
CA ARG A 148 -24.08 20.25 -9.07
C ARG A 148 -24.66 19.07 -9.84
N SER A 149 -24.16 18.81 -11.06
CA SER A 149 -24.58 17.67 -11.87
C SER A 149 -24.07 16.35 -11.27
N TYR A 150 -22.79 16.32 -10.88
CA TYR A 150 -22.15 15.16 -10.26
C TYR A 150 -22.75 14.85 -8.89
N GLU A 151 -23.00 15.89 -8.08
CA GLU A 151 -23.73 15.80 -6.82
C GLU A 151 -25.07 15.10 -7.01
N LYS A 152 -25.88 15.53 -7.99
CA LYS A 152 -27.22 14.94 -8.21
C LYS A 152 -27.14 13.43 -8.44
N VAL A 153 -26.19 12.98 -9.27
CA VAL A 153 -26.00 11.55 -9.59
C VAL A 153 -25.49 10.77 -8.37
N LEU A 154 -24.45 11.28 -7.71
CA LEU A 154 -23.83 10.61 -6.55
C LEU A 154 -24.77 10.57 -5.35
N ARG A 155 -25.51 11.66 -5.10
CA ARG A 155 -26.50 11.77 -4.04
C ARG A 155 -27.64 10.77 -4.24
N ALA A 156 -28.19 10.70 -5.46
CA ALA A 156 -29.23 9.71 -5.76
C ALA A 156 -28.73 8.27 -5.54
N ALA A 157 -27.50 7.95 -5.94
CA ALA A 157 -26.92 6.63 -5.67
C ALA A 157 -26.74 6.38 -4.16
N TYR A 158 -26.20 7.36 -3.44
CA TYR A 158 -25.98 7.32 -2.00
C TYR A 158 -27.30 7.12 -1.21
N GLU A 159 -28.35 7.88 -1.54
CA GLU A 159 -29.68 7.79 -0.91
C GLU A 159 -30.36 6.44 -1.16
N ASN A 160 -30.06 5.80 -2.30
CA ASN A 160 -30.52 4.44 -2.61
C ASN A 160 -29.62 3.34 -2.00
N GLY A 161 -28.71 3.67 -1.09
CA GLY A 161 -27.85 2.71 -0.41
C GLY A 161 -26.71 2.16 -1.27
N VAL A 162 -26.46 2.74 -2.45
CA VAL A 162 -25.32 2.36 -3.28
C VAL A 162 -24.05 2.91 -2.63
N LYS A 163 -23.17 2.01 -2.20
CA LYS A 163 -21.83 2.40 -1.74
C LYS A 163 -21.10 3.16 -2.86
N LEU A 164 -20.50 4.30 -2.55
CA LEU A 164 -19.71 5.07 -3.53
C LEU A 164 -18.20 4.77 -3.46
N TYR A 165 -17.76 4.22 -2.34
CA TYR A 165 -16.35 3.92 -2.08
C TYR A 165 -16.14 2.40 -2.01
N THR A 166 -14.87 2.02 -2.14
CA THR A 166 -14.37 0.68 -1.77
C THR A 166 -14.13 0.62 -0.26
N GLY A 167 -14.23 -0.58 0.33
CA GLY A 167 -13.91 -0.80 1.75
C GLY A 167 -12.41 -0.92 2.03
N SER A 168 -11.57 -0.92 1.00
CA SER A 168 -10.10 -0.90 1.09
C SER A 168 -9.57 0.38 0.45
N PHE A 169 -8.37 0.84 0.82
CA PHE A 169 -7.80 2.10 0.29
C PHE A 169 -8.66 3.33 0.62
N GLN A 170 -9.24 3.35 1.82
CA GLN A 170 -10.10 4.44 2.28
C GLN A 170 -9.34 5.77 2.33
N LYS A 171 -10.06 6.85 2.01
CA LYS A 171 -9.54 8.21 1.94
C LYS A 171 -10.47 9.10 2.77
N PRO A 172 -9.99 9.66 3.88
CA PRO A 172 -10.78 10.62 4.65
C PRO A 172 -11.10 11.83 3.80
N ALA A 173 -12.38 12.19 3.74
CA ALA A 173 -12.75 13.44 3.11
C ALA A 173 -12.33 14.61 4.01
N PRO A 174 -11.71 15.68 3.47
CA PRO A 174 -11.49 16.89 4.26
C PRO A 174 -12.83 17.50 4.66
N ASN A 175 -12.90 18.18 5.80
CA ASN A 175 -14.10 18.92 6.16
C ASN A 175 -14.19 20.20 5.31
N MET A 176 -15.09 20.21 4.32
CA MET A 176 -15.37 21.35 3.43
C MET A 176 -16.78 21.92 3.65
N GLY A 177 -17.37 21.66 4.82
CA GLY A 177 -18.69 22.19 5.21
C GLY A 177 -19.88 21.33 4.80
N TYR A 178 -19.68 20.15 4.20
CA TYR A 178 -20.76 19.22 3.88
C TYR A 178 -20.78 18.04 4.85
N LYS A 179 -21.99 17.53 5.13
CA LYS A 179 -22.19 16.34 5.95
C LYS A 179 -21.69 15.09 5.24
N GLU A 180 -21.91 15.00 3.92
CA GLU A 180 -21.58 13.83 3.13
C GLU A 180 -20.15 13.89 2.59
N ALA A 181 -19.38 12.81 2.83
CA ALA A 181 -18.00 12.71 2.39
C ALA A 181 -17.81 12.90 0.87
N PHE A 182 -18.74 12.43 0.03
CA PHE A 182 -18.64 12.61 -1.42
C PHE A 182 -18.74 14.07 -1.86
N MET A 183 -19.48 14.91 -1.13
CA MET A 183 -19.55 16.35 -1.43
C MET A 183 -18.25 17.05 -1.07
N ASN A 184 -17.72 16.75 0.11
CA ASN A 184 -16.43 17.25 0.56
C ASN A 184 -15.31 16.85 -0.42
N HIS A 185 -15.34 15.62 -0.92
CA HIS A 185 -14.41 15.15 -1.92
C HIS A 185 -14.54 15.84 -3.30
N LEU A 186 -15.75 16.14 -3.77
CA LEU A 186 -15.92 16.90 -5.02
C LEU A 186 -15.31 18.31 -4.91
N ILE A 187 -15.45 18.95 -3.75
CA ILE A 187 -14.83 20.25 -3.49
C ILE A 187 -13.31 20.11 -3.42
N PHE A 188 -12.82 19.07 -2.74
CA PHE A 188 -11.39 18.84 -2.65
C PHE A 188 -10.76 18.53 -4.02
N LEU A 189 -11.47 17.81 -4.88
CA LEU A 189 -11.09 17.62 -6.28
C LEU A 189 -10.95 18.96 -7.00
N GLU A 190 -11.91 19.89 -6.82
CA GLU A 190 -11.83 21.23 -7.41
C GLU A 190 -10.63 22.03 -6.89
N VAL A 191 -10.26 21.85 -5.62
CA VAL A 191 -9.06 22.45 -5.04
C VAL A 191 -7.80 21.89 -5.70
N LEU A 192 -7.68 20.57 -5.81
CA LEU A 192 -6.54 19.93 -6.48
C LEU A 192 -6.43 20.37 -7.94
N MET A 193 -7.54 20.43 -8.68
CA MET A 193 -7.56 20.78 -10.09
C MET A 193 -7.10 22.21 -10.41
N LYS A 194 -7.02 23.11 -9.42
CA LYS A 194 -6.51 24.47 -9.64
C LYS A 194 -5.04 24.48 -10.00
N ASP A 195 -4.23 23.71 -9.27
CA ASP A 195 -2.78 23.80 -9.33
C ASP A 195 -2.13 22.48 -9.74
N LEU A 196 -2.77 21.32 -9.49
CA LEU A 196 -2.15 20.01 -9.71
C LEU A 196 -1.63 19.81 -11.15
N PRO A 197 -2.35 20.17 -12.24
CA PRO A 197 -1.80 20.05 -13.58
C PRO A 197 -0.47 20.80 -13.77
N ASP A 198 -0.38 22.03 -13.22
CA ASP A 198 0.82 22.86 -13.32
C ASP A 198 1.93 22.35 -12.38
N GLN A 199 1.58 21.85 -11.18
CA GLN A 199 2.54 21.20 -10.28
C GLN A 199 3.17 19.98 -10.93
N LEU A 200 2.39 19.15 -11.63
CA LEU A 200 2.89 17.97 -12.34
C LEU A 200 3.81 18.36 -13.50
N ALA A 201 3.46 19.38 -14.27
CA ALA A 201 4.23 19.83 -15.43
C ALA A 201 5.59 20.45 -15.05
N ASN A 202 5.69 21.09 -13.88
CA ASN A 202 6.89 21.82 -13.45
C ASN A 202 7.72 21.06 -12.40
N ALA A 203 7.28 19.88 -11.95
CA ALA A 203 7.97 19.11 -10.94
C ALA A 203 9.37 18.67 -11.42
N HIS A 204 10.39 18.91 -10.59
CA HIS A 204 11.74 18.41 -10.88
C HIS A 204 11.95 16.99 -10.33
N TYR A 205 11.34 16.69 -9.18
CA TYR A 205 11.33 15.37 -8.58
C TYR A 205 9.90 14.86 -8.34
N MET A 206 9.72 13.54 -8.42
CA MET A 206 8.47 12.89 -8.03
C MET A 206 8.13 13.14 -6.54
N ALA A 207 9.16 13.36 -5.71
CA ALA A 207 9.03 13.73 -4.30
C ALA A 207 8.39 15.11 -4.10
N ASP A 208 8.59 16.07 -5.01
CA ASP A 208 8.02 17.42 -4.88
C ASP A 208 6.50 17.39 -5.02
N ILE A 209 5.99 16.56 -5.95
CA ILE A 209 4.55 16.33 -6.12
C ILE A 209 3.99 15.63 -4.88
N PHE A 210 4.71 14.62 -4.36
CA PHE A 210 4.30 13.92 -3.15
C PHE A 210 4.16 14.87 -1.96
N ASP A 211 5.19 15.68 -1.68
CA ASP A 211 5.19 16.64 -0.58
C ASP A 211 4.08 17.69 -0.74
N TRP A 212 3.88 18.19 -1.96
CA TRP A 212 2.78 19.10 -2.27
C TRP A 212 1.41 18.46 -1.98
N LEU A 213 1.20 17.21 -2.39
CA LEU A 213 -0.01 16.46 -2.06
C LEU A 213 -0.17 16.27 -0.54
N CYS A 214 0.91 15.96 0.19
CA CYS A 214 0.87 15.80 1.65
C CYS A 214 0.63 17.10 2.42
N SER A 215 0.79 18.27 1.79
CA SER A 215 0.47 19.56 2.42
C SER A 215 -1.04 19.73 2.71
N PHE A 216 -1.90 18.97 2.04
CA PHE A 216 -3.34 18.99 2.28
C PHE A 216 -3.71 18.10 3.46
N LYS A 217 -4.45 18.64 4.45
CA LYS A 217 -4.82 17.94 5.70
C LYS A 217 -5.41 16.52 5.51
N SER A 218 -6.16 16.27 4.43
CA SER A 218 -6.78 14.98 4.14
C SER A 218 -5.91 14.00 3.32
N MET A 219 -4.70 14.40 2.95
CA MET A 219 -3.79 13.65 2.11
C MET A 219 -2.61 13.17 2.93
N GLY A 220 -2.80 12.09 3.70
CA GLY A 220 -1.66 11.38 4.31
C GLY A 220 -0.81 10.65 3.26
N ASP A 221 0.37 10.17 3.67
CA ASP A 221 1.37 9.54 2.80
C ASP A 221 0.76 8.46 1.91
N PHE A 222 -0.06 7.58 2.49
CA PHE A 222 -0.73 6.55 1.72
C PHE A 222 -1.62 7.12 0.60
N THR A 223 -2.45 8.12 0.91
CA THR A 223 -3.40 8.67 -0.07
C THR A 223 -2.68 9.46 -1.17
N ALA A 224 -1.68 10.25 -0.78
CA ALA A 224 -0.82 10.99 -1.71
C ALA A 224 -0.06 10.04 -2.63
N TYR A 225 0.56 8.98 -2.07
CA TYR A 225 1.32 8.01 -2.86
C TYR A 225 0.42 7.23 -3.82
N GLN A 226 -0.78 6.83 -3.39
CA GLN A 226 -1.72 6.15 -4.30
C GLN A 226 -2.18 7.04 -5.46
N LEU A 227 -2.42 8.34 -5.23
CA LEU A 227 -2.76 9.28 -6.30
C LEU A 227 -1.57 9.45 -7.26
N LEU A 228 -0.37 9.64 -6.71
CA LEU A 228 0.86 9.82 -7.48
C LEU A 228 1.15 8.62 -8.39
N LEU A 229 1.04 7.39 -7.86
CA LEU A 229 1.20 6.16 -8.64
C LEU A 229 0.09 5.98 -9.70
N ASN A 230 -1.11 6.53 -9.48
CA ASN A 230 -2.17 6.50 -10.49
C ASN A 230 -1.91 7.50 -11.62
N LEU A 231 -1.30 8.65 -11.30
CA LEU A 231 -0.89 9.67 -12.28
C LEU A 231 0.29 9.18 -13.14
N SER A 232 1.25 8.44 -12.54
CA SER A 232 2.43 7.91 -13.25
C SER A 232 2.13 6.85 -14.31
N TYR A 233 0.89 6.35 -14.36
CA TYR A 233 0.38 5.51 -15.45
C TYR A 233 0.04 6.30 -16.73
N SER A 234 0.18 7.63 -16.71
CA SER A 234 -0.07 8.51 -17.86
C SER A 234 1.11 9.43 -18.13
N ASP A 235 1.15 10.05 -19.32
CA ASP A 235 2.25 10.94 -19.74
C ASP A 235 2.23 12.33 -19.05
N VAL A 236 1.33 12.56 -18.07
CA VAL A 236 1.29 13.81 -17.30
C VAL A 236 2.50 13.99 -16.39
N ILE A 237 3.19 12.88 -16.07
CA ILE A 237 4.50 12.85 -15.42
C ILE A 237 5.32 11.70 -15.98
N ASN A 238 6.62 11.93 -16.17
CA ASN A 238 7.52 10.97 -16.83
C ASN A 238 8.78 10.71 -15.99
N PHE A 239 8.59 10.39 -14.71
CA PHE A 239 9.64 9.96 -13.78
C PHE A 239 9.97 8.48 -13.93
N SER A 240 11.21 8.11 -13.62
CA SER A 240 11.57 6.70 -13.51
C SER A 240 10.80 6.06 -12.36
N GLU A 241 10.49 4.77 -12.50
CA GLU A 241 9.82 3.98 -11.45
C GLU A 241 10.77 3.71 -10.26
N ASP A 242 12.04 4.07 -10.42
CA ASP A 242 13.07 4.05 -9.38
C ASP A 242 13.31 5.44 -8.75
N ASP A 243 12.56 6.49 -9.11
CA ASP A 243 12.79 7.83 -8.56
C ASP A 243 12.30 7.99 -7.12
N PHE A 244 11.15 7.42 -6.78
CA PHE A 244 10.49 7.68 -5.50
C PHE A 244 9.65 6.50 -4.99
N VAL A 245 9.70 6.28 -3.68
CA VAL A 245 8.83 5.34 -2.96
C VAL A 245 8.50 5.91 -1.58
N SER A 246 7.22 5.81 -1.20
CA SER A 246 6.77 6.10 0.16
C SER A 246 6.38 4.79 0.84
N VAL A 247 6.97 4.54 2.01
CA VAL A 247 6.82 3.26 2.72
C VAL A 247 5.60 3.33 3.63
N GLY A 248 4.50 2.70 3.20
CA GLY A 248 3.27 2.66 3.99
C GLY A 248 3.40 1.77 5.24
N ILE A 249 2.52 1.96 6.22
CA ILE A 249 2.54 1.24 7.51
C ILE A 249 2.64 -0.29 7.34
N GLY A 250 1.89 -0.85 6.39
CA GLY A 250 1.89 -2.28 6.11
C GLY A 250 3.24 -2.78 5.57
N ALA A 251 3.80 -2.05 4.60
CA ALA A 251 5.12 -2.35 4.04
C ALA A 251 6.23 -2.20 5.07
N ARG A 252 6.15 -1.16 5.91
CA ARG A 252 7.07 -0.90 7.01
C ARG A 252 7.11 -2.07 8.00
N ARG A 253 5.94 -2.62 8.35
CA ARG A 253 5.84 -3.81 9.21
C ARG A 253 6.37 -5.07 8.52
N GLY A 254 6.14 -5.22 7.22
CA GLY A 254 6.72 -6.31 6.43
C GLY A 254 8.24 -6.25 6.38
N LEU A 255 8.79 -5.06 6.13
CA LEU A 255 10.23 -4.81 6.09
C LEU A 255 10.88 -5.08 7.44
N ARG A 256 10.25 -4.65 8.54
CA ARG A 256 10.71 -4.97 9.89
C ARG A 256 10.73 -6.46 10.16
N ASP A 257 9.70 -7.20 9.73
CA ASP A 257 9.69 -8.65 9.90
C ASP A 257 10.82 -9.34 9.09
N CYS A 258 11.33 -8.73 8.01
CA CYS A 258 12.43 -9.26 7.19
C CYS A 258 13.82 -9.19 7.84
N PHE A 259 14.06 -8.36 8.86
CA PHE A 259 15.38 -8.19 9.46
C PHE A 259 15.35 -8.29 10.99
N GLU A 260 16.43 -8.76 11.59
CA GLU A 260 16.58 -8.77 13.05
C GLU A 260 16.78 -7.35 13.60
N GLY A 261 16.34 -7.14 14.84
CA GLY A 261 16.48 -5.86 15.53
C GLY A 261 15.47 -4.80 15.10
N SER A 262 15.75 -3.56 15.50
CA SER A 262 14.96 -2.39 15.13
C SER A 262 15.50 -1.76 13.85
N LEU A 263 14.63 -1.56 12.85
CA LEU A 263 14.94 -0.76 11.67
C LEU A 263 14.57 0.70 11.92
N SER A 264 15.52 1.61 11.69
CA SER A 264 15.27 3.06 11.66
C SER A 264 14.45 3.42 10.42
N ARG A 265 13.59 4.44 10.53
CA ARG A 265 12.83 4.96 9.36
C ARG A 265 13.74 5.48 8.25
N SER A 266 14.87 6.08 8.63
CA SER A 266 15.83 6.70 7.70
C SER A 266 16.46 5.73 6.70
N VAL A 267 16.44 4.42 6.97
CA VAL A 267 17.08 3.40 6.10
C VAL A 267 16.10 2.59 5.29
N GLU A 268 14.78 2.75 5.51
CA GLU A 268 13.76 1.88 4.90
C GLU A 268 13.77 1.96 3.37
N VAL A 269 13.89 3.18 2.83
CA VAL A 269 13.97 3.41 1.38
C VAL A 269 15.25 2.83 0.80
N ASP A 270 16.38 2.96 1.49
CA ASP A 270 17.65 2.37 1.05
C ASP A 270 17.57 0.84 0.99
N ILE A 271 16.91 0.21 1.97
CA ILE A 271 16.72 -1.25 1.97
C ILE A 271 15.79 -1.67 0.83
N ILE A 272 14.69 -0.96 0.59
CA ILE A 272 13.77 -1.24 -0.53
C ILE A 272 14.48 -1.11 -1.87
N ARG A 273 15.29 -0.06 -2.06
CA ARG A 273 16.11 0.13 -3.25
C ARG A 273 17.12 -1.01 -3.42
N TRP A 274 17.80 -1.39 -2.35
CA TRP A 274 18.71 -2.53 -2.37
C TRP A 274 17.98 -3.82 -2.77
N MET A 275 16.84 -4.13 -2.14
CA MET A 275 16.02 -5.30 -2.48
C MET A 275 15.62 -5.28 -3.97
N GLN A 276 15.19 -4.13 -4.48
CA GLN A 276 14.85 -3.98 -5.90
C GLN A 276 16.06 -4.26 -6.81
N GLN A 277 17.22 -3.72 -6.47
CA GLN A 277 18.45 -3.87 -7.27
C GLN A 277 18.99 -5.32 -7.26
N THR A 278 18.85 -6.03 -6.14
CA THR A 278 19.36 -7.41 -5.98
C THR A 278 18.30 -8.49 -6.21
N GLN A 279 17.11 -8.12 -6.72
CA GLN A 279 15.99 -9.06 -6.85
C GLN A 279 16.35 -10.32 -7.65
N GLN A 280 17.11 -10.18 -8.74
CA GLN A 280 17.51 -11.30 -9.59
C GLN A 280 18.45 -12.27 -8.86
N ASP A 281 19.39 -11.74 -8.07
CA ASP A 281 20.30 -12.55 -7.26
C ASP A 281 19.52 -13.35 -6.20
N HIS A 282 18.48 -12.75 -5.61
CA HIS A 282 17.65 -13.43 -4.61
C HIS A 282 16.74 -14.50 -5.22
N PHE A 283 16.12 -14.23 -6.38
CA PHE A 283 15.37 -15.25 -7.10
C PHE A 283 16.28 -16.42 -7.52
N ALA A 284 17.46 -16.12 -8.07
CA ALA A 284 18.44 -17.14 -8.46
C ALA A 284 18.95 -17.95 -7.26
N ARG A 285 19.32 -17.30 -6.16
CA ARG A 285 19.77 -17.96 -4.92
C ARG A 285 18.74 -18.96 -4.40
N LEU A 286 17.46 -18.62 -4.49
CA LEU A 286 16.35 -19.45 -3.99
C LEU A 286 15.81 -20.44 -5.04
N GLY A 287 16.39 -20.48 -6.24
CA GLY A 287 15.93 -21.34 -7.34
C GLY A 287 14.51 -21.02 -7.82
N LEU A 288 14.09 -19.77 -7.74
CA LEU A 288 12.72 -19.33 -8.07
C LEU A 288 12.63 -18.85 -9.52
N ASP A 289 11.64 -19.34 -10.27
CA ASP A 289 11.31 -18.82 -11.61
C ASP A 289 10.46 -17.55 -11.48
N PHE A 290 11.09 -16.38 -11.66
CA PHE A 290 10.41 -15.09 -11.70
C PHE A 290 10.84 -14.30 -12.94
N ARG A 291 9.92 -14.12 -13.89
CA ARG A 291 10.23 -13.54 -15.22
C ARG A 291 9.80 -12.09 -15.40
N GLY A 292 9.39 -11.44 -14.31
CA GLY A 292 8.81 -10.10 -14.32
C GLY A 292 7.58 -9.98 -15.23
N LEU A 293 7.34 -8.78 -15.76
CA LEU A 293 6.27 -8.54 -16.75
C LEU A 293 6.79 -8.75 -18.18
N SER A 294 6.33 -9.82 -18.85
CA SER A 294 6.58 -10.03 -20.30
C SER A 294 5.75 -9.07 -21.18
N PRO A 295 6.11 -8.81 -22.46
CA PRO A 295 7.21 -9.39 -23.24
C PRO A 295 8.60 -8.84 -22.89
N ASP A 296 8.69 -7.69 -22.21
CA ASP A 296 9.95 -6.93 -22.06
C ASP A 296 10.71 -7.19 -20.74
N GLN A 297 10.31 -8.21 -19.97
CA GLN A 297 10.93 -8.61 -18.70
C GLN A 297 11.11 -7.44 -17.71
N CYS A 298 10.06 -6.64 -17.50
CA CYS A 298 10.12 -5.57 -16.51
C CYS A 298 10.24 -6.19 -15.10
N SER A 299 11.38 -5.95 -14.45
CA SER A 299 11.66 -6.28 -13.05
C SER A 299 10.69 -5.57 -12.12
N MET A 300 10.57 -6.04 -10.87
CA MET A 300 9.81 -5.34 -9.83
C MET A 300 10.35 -3.92 -9.67
N GLN A 301 9.45 -2.94 -9.65
CA GLN A 301 9.76 -1.53 -9.39
C GLN A 301 9.76 -1.26 -7.87
N LEU A 302 10.24 -0.08 -7.44
CA LEU A 302 10.23 0.25 -6.01
C LEU A 302 8.81 0.16 -5.39
N CYS A 303 7.80 0.62 -6.13
CA CYS A 303 6.41 0.52 -5.69
C CYS A 303 5.93 -0.93 -5.55
N ASP A 304 6.41 -1.85 -6.40
CA ASP A 304 6.05 -3.26 -6.33
C ASP A 304 6.73 -3.95 -5.14
N VAL A 305 7.96 -3.56 -4.80
CA VAL A 305 8.65 -4.05 -3.59
C VAL A 305 7.93 -3.57 -2.32
N GLU A 306 7.61 -2.28 -2.21
CA GLU A 306 6.83 -1.70 -1.10
C GLU A 306 5.47 -2.41 -0.96
N HIS A 307 4.76 -2.54 -2.08
CA HIS A 307 3.46 -3.17 -2.12
C HIS A 307 3.52 -4.65 -1.70
N THR A 308 4.53 -5.38 -2.17
CA THR A 308 4.73 -6.79 -1.82
C THR A 308 5.09 -6.95 -0.34
N LEU A 309 5.87 -6.05 0.25
CA LEU A 309 6.16 -6.07 1.70
C LEU A 309 4.88 -5.96 2.53
N CYS A 310 3.93 -5.11 2.09
CA CYS A 310 2.62 -4.96 2.74
C CYS A 310 1.81 -6.27 2.69
N GLU A 311 1.74 -6.93 1.53
CA GLU A 311 1.03 -8.20 1.39
C GLU A 311 1.73 -9.37 2.10
N VAL A 312 3.06 -9.36 2.18
CA VAL A 312 3.85 -10.34 2.96
C VAL A 312 3.55 -10.20 4.45
N TYR A 313 3.50 -8.98 4.99
CA TYR A 313 3.11 -8.77 6.38
C TYR A 313 1.73 -9.37 6.70
N LYS A 314 0.75 -9.13 5.81
CA LYS A 314 -0.59 -9.72 5.90
C LYS A 314 -0.55 -11.25 5.82
N TYR A 315 0.25 -11.81 4.90
CA TYR A 315 0.44 -13.24 4.73
C TYR A 315 1.01 -13.90 6.00
N ILE A 316 2.07 -13.32 6.59
CA ILE A 316 2.68 -13.79 7.84
C ILE A 316 1.69 -13.77 9.00
N ARG A 317 0.84 -12.73 9.10
CA ARG A 317 -0.22 -12.67 10.12
C ARG A 317 -1.21 -13.82 9.98
N LEU A 318 -1.58 -14.18 8.76
CA LEU A 318 -2.47 -15.32 8.50
C LEU A 318 -1.78 -16.65 8.85
N CYS A 319 -0.48 -16.80 8.56
CA CYS A 319 0.30 -17.97 8.97
C CYS A 319 0.29 -18.17 10.50
N ARG A 320 0.43 -17.07 11.25
CA ARG A 320 0.45 -17.06 12.73
C ARG A 320 -0.93 -17.29 13.36
N ARG A 321 -2.00 -16.73 12.77
CA ARG A 321 -3.37 -16.77 13.32
C ARG A 321 -4.10 -18.06 12.98
N GLY A 322 -3.72 -18.75 11.90
CA GLY A 322 -4.45 -19.87 11.34
C GLY A 322 -5.52 -19.42 10.34
N THR A 323 -5.91 -20.31 9.43
CA THR A 323 -6.90 -20.04 8.39
C THR A 323 -8.32 -20.08 8.98
N SER A 324 -9.16 -19.13 8.60
CA SER A 324 -10.61 -19.12 8.83
C SER A 324 -11.33 -19.87 7.71
N ASN A 325 -12.49 -20.46 8.00
CA ASN A 325 -13.30 -21.22 7.02
C ASN A 325 -13.96 -20.35 5.92
N LYS A 326 -13.68 -19.04 5.85
CA LYS A 326 -14.22 -18.16 4.80
C LYS A 326 -13.31 -18.19 3.59
N THR A 327 -13.57 -19.12 2.68
CA THR A 327 -12.88 -19.21 1.38
C THR A 327 -13.38 -18.11 0.44
N PHE A 328 -12.47 -17.24 0.00
CA PHE A 328 -12.77 -16.32 -1.10
C PHE A 328 -12.74 -17.08 -2.43
N GLN A 329 -13.78 -16.92 -3.26
CA GLN A 329 -13.76 -17.42 -4.64
C GLN A 329 -12.99 -16.45 -5.53
N ILE A 330 -11.82 -16.87 -5.99
CA ILE A 330 -11.01 -16.13 -6.95
C ILE A 330 -11.65 -16.27 -8.35
N SER A 331 -11.82 -15.15 -9.07
CA SER A 331 -12.44 -15.16 -10.40
C SER A 331 -11.57 -15.87 -11.45
N ALA A 332 -12.22 -16.59 -12.37
CA ALA A 332 -11.57 -17.55 -13.26
C ALA A 332 -10.66 -16.93 -14.34
N LYS A 333 -11.14 -15.95 -15.12
CA LYS A 333 -10.39 -15.40 -16.26
C LYS A 333 -10.07 -13.92 -16.08
N LEU A 334 -8.78 -13.60 -16.14
CA LEU A 334 -8.29 -12.22 -16.18
C LEU A 334 -8.24 -11.74 -17.64
N ALA A 335 -8.56 -10.46 -17.86
CA ALA A 335 -8.37 -9.83 -19.17
C ALA A 335 -6.87 -9.78 -19.53
N ALA A 336 -6.53 -9.69 -20.82
CA ALA A 336 -5.14 -9.51 -21.28
C ALA A 336 -4.54 -8.27 -20.63
N ARG A 337 -3.32 -8.31 -20.08
CA ARG A 337 -2.71 -7.17 -19.37
C ARG A 337 -2.54 -5.95 -20.30
N ARG A 338 -2.75 -4.75 -19.75
CA ARG A 338 -2.44 -3.47 -20.38
C ARG A 338 -1.39 -2.76 -19.54
N LEU A 339 -0.23 -2.50 -20.13
CA LEU A 339 0.81 -1.69 -19.48
C LEU A 339 0.61 -0.22 -19.84
N PRO A 340 0.96 0.72 -18.95
CA PRO A 340 0.95 2.15 -19.24
C PRO A 340 1.79 2.48 -20.48
N LYS A 341 1.22 3.24 -21.43
CA LYS A 341 2.00 3.74 -22.58
C LYS A 341 3.13 4.67 -22.13
N ALA A 342 2.89 5.40 -21.05
CA ALA A 342 3.87 6.31 -20.44
C ALA A 342 5.17 5.62 -20.03
N TRP A 343 5.18 4.30 -19.80
CA TRP A 343 6.40 3.56 -19.50
C TRP A 343 7.44 3.60 -20.63
N SER A 344 7.02 3.89 -21.86
CA SER A 344 7.92 4.04 -23.02
C SER A 344 8.50 5.45 -23.18
N HIS A 345 8.11 6.41 -22.33
CA HIS A 345 8.58 7.79 -22.44
C HIS A 345 10.10 7.89 -22.15
N PRO A 346 10.91 8.54 -23.02
CA PRO A 346 12.37 8.60 -22.87
C PRO A 346 12.86 9.15 -21.51
N ASP A 347 12.20 10.19 -20.98
CA ASP A 347 12.54 10.79 -19.69
C ASP A 347 12.56 9.80 -18.52
N ARG A 348 11.80 8.70 -18.61
CA ARG A 348 11.75 7.66 -17.56
C ARG A 348 13.02 6.83 -17.46
N GLN A 349 13.95 7.00 -18.41
CA GLN A 349 15.28 6.41 -18.35
C GLN A 349 16.25 7.23 -17.48
N MET A 350 15.88 8.46 -17.10
CA MET A 350 16.70 9.32 -16.27
C MET A 350 16.25 9.24 -14.81
N LEU A 351 17.17 8.89 -13.92
CA LEU A 351 16.92 8.91 -12.48
C LEU A 351 16.95 10.34 -11.93
N ARG A 352 15.89 10.72 -11.23
CA ARG A 352 15.69 12.01 -10.55
C ARG A 352 15.35 11.75 -9.08
N ILE A 353 16.36 11.33 -8.32
CA ILE A 353 16.24 11.08 -6.88
C ILE A 353 16.63 12.35 -6.13
N ARG A 354 15.72 12.91 -5.34
CA ARG A 354 16.02 14.05 -4.47
C ARG A 354 17.00 13.61 -3.37
N THR A 355 18.17 14.24 -3.33
CA THR A 355 19.26 13.88 -2.40
C THR A 355 19.22 14.59 -1.05
N GLU A 356 18.42 15.66 -0.95
CA GLU A 356 18.21 16.36 0.32
C GLU A 356 17.26 15.53 1.19
N GLU A 357 17.59 15.38 2.48
CA GLU A 357 16.75 14.70 3.46
C GLU A 357 15.35 15.31 3.37
N SER A 358 14.38 14.51 2.89
CA SER A 358 12.98 14.87 3.03
C SER A 358 12.75 15.13 4.50
N THR A 359 12.37 16.37 4.86
CA THR A 359 11.77 16.65 6.15
C THR A 359 10.79 15.52 6.43
N GLU A 360 10.99 14.78 7.52
CA GLU A 360 10.07 13.72 7.93
C GLU A 360 8.67 14.34 8.05
N ILE A 361 7.87 14.21 6.99
CA ILE A 361 6.44 14.44 7.09
C ILE A 361 5.91 13.22 7.81
N VAL A 362 5.97 13.26 9.13
CA VAL A 362 5.39 12.24 9.99
C VAL A 362 3.90 12.19 9.68
N GLU A 363 3.45 11.05 9.14
CA GLU A 363 2.05 10.74 8.90
C GLU A 363 1.26 10.91 10.21
N LYS A 364 0.64 12.09 10.42
CA LYS A 364 -0.15 12.38 11.62
C LYS A 364 -1.58 11.88 11.40
N PHE A 365 -1.83 10.60 11.68
CA PHE A 365 -3.21 10.18 11.95
C PHE A 365 -3.61 10.71 13.32
N THR A 366 -4.67 11.51 13.36
CA THR A 366 -5.20 11.99 14.63
C THR A 366 -6.03 10.90 15.26
N VAL A 367 -5.67 10.49 16.48
CA VAL A 367 -6.47 9.58 17.29
C VAL A 367 -7.78 10.28 17.63
N SER A 368 -8.90 9.77 17.11
CA SER A 368 -10.22 10.23 17.53
C SER A 368 -10.54 9.75 18.93
N GLN A 369 -10.29 8.46 19.19
CA GLN A 369 -10.60 7.84 20.49
C GLN A 369 -9.81 6.54 20.68
N ILE A 370 -9.41 6.27 21.92
CA ILE A 370 -9.02 4.93 22.37
C ILE A 370 -10.19 4.33 23.16
N SER A 371 -10.65 3.15 22.75
CA SER A 371 -11.83 2.51 23.37
C SER A 371 -11.48 1.36 24.31
N ALA A 372 -10.40 0.66 24.03
CA ALA A 372 -10.02 -0.57 24.73
C ALA A 372 -8.50 -0.74 24.74
N HIS A 373 -8.01 -1.53 25.69
CA HIS A 373 -6.64 -2.02 25.69
C HIS A 373 -6.60 -3.52 25.96
N ARG A 374 -5.56 -4.19 25.46
CA ARG A 374 -5.30 -5.61 25.71
C ARG A 374 -3.82 -5.86 25.94
N MET A 375 -3.50 -6.92 26.68
CA MET A 375 -2.12 -7.40 26.83
C MET A 375 -1.86 -8.53 25.83
N ILE A 376 -0.90 -8.35 24.93
CA ILE A 376 -0.43 -9.36 23.99
C ILE A 376 1.10 -9.43 24.04
N ASN A 377 1.65 -10.61 24.35
CA ASN A 377 3.10 -10.89 24.38
C ASN A 377 3.89 -10.00 25.35
N GLY A 378 3.31 -9.64 26.49
CA GLY A 378 3.95 -8.73 27.46
C GLY A 378 3.92 -7.26 27.05
N GLY A 379 3.49 -6.93 25.84
CA GLY A 379 3.18 -5.57 25.39
C GLY A 379 1.69 -5.25 25.52
N ARG A 380 1.37 -3.97 25.67
CA ARG A 380 -0.01 -3.49 25.63
C ARG A 380 -0.32 -2.97 24.24
N GLU A 381 -1.51 -3.29 23.73
CA GLU A 381 -2.08 -2.69 22.53
C GLU A 381 -3.37 -1.95 22.89
N PHE A 382 -3.66 -0.88 22.16
CA PHE A 382 -4.87 -0.07 22.27
C PHE A 382 -5.72 -0.22 21.01
N LEU A 383 -7.05 -0.29 21.16
CA LEU A 383 -7.98 -0.20 20.03
C LEU A 383 -8.26 1.27 19.73
N VAL A 384 -7.70 1.76 18.63
CA VAL A 384 -7.68 3.15 18.20
C VAL A 384 -8.71 3.38 17.11
N TYR A 385 -9.50 4.43 17.29
CA TYR A 385 -10.40 5.00 16.29
C TYR A 385 -9.73 6.25 15.74
N TRP A 386 -9.75 6.40 14.43
CA TRP A 386 -9.02 7.44 13.73
C TRP A 386 -9.95 8.57 13.30
N GLU A 387 -9.52 9.82 13.47
CA GLU A 387 -10.34 10.99 13.08
C GLU A 387 -10.58 10.96 11.57
N GLY A 388 -11.85 11.05 11.17
CA GLY A 388 -12.26 11.00 9.76
C GLY A 388 -12.42 9.58 9.17
N TYR A 389 -12.30 8.53 9.99
CA TYR A 389 -12.54 7.13 9.60
C TYR A 389 -13.76 6.56 10.33
N SER A 390 -14.28 5.42 9.86
CA SER A 390 -15.45 4.77 10.48
C SER A 390 -15.04 3.81 11.60
N ASP A 391 -15.99 3.40 12.44
CA ASP A 391 -15.74 2.48 13.57
C ASP A 391 -15.18 1.11 13.12
N ASP A 392 -15.55 0.65 11.93
CA ASP A 392 -15.06 -0.61 11.35
C ASP A 392 -13.55 -0.55 11.02
N ASP A 393 -12.98 0.65 10.95
CA ASP A 393 -11.58 0.91 10.61
C ASP A 393 -10.68 1.03 11.85
N ALA A 394 -11.23 0.78 13.03
CA ALA A 394 -10.48 0.80 14.27
C ALA A 394 -9.38 -0.28 14.26
N THR A 395 -8.15 0.12 14.58
CA THR A 395 -7.00 -0.78 14.58
C THR A 395 -6.43 -0.96 15.99
N TRP A 396 -5.87 -2.16 16.24
CA TRP A 396 -5.11 -2.42 17.45
C TRP A 396 -3.67 -1.95 17.24
N GLU A 397 -3.28 -0.89 17.95
CA GLU A 397 -1.95 -0.28 17.86
C GLU A 397 -1.13 -0.51 19.14
N PRO A 398 0.16 -0.81 19.02
CA PRO A 398 1.07 -0.96 20.17
C PRO A 398 1.18 0.31 21.02
N GLU A 399 1.28 0.15 22.36
CA GLU A 399 1.44 1.25 23.33
C GLU A 399 2.71 2.07 23.08
N ASP A 400 3.82 1.44 22.73
CA ASP A 400 5.09 2.12 22.45
C ASP A 400 4.97 3.07 21.26
N MET A 401 4.37 2.62 20.16
CA MET A 401 4.17 3.47 18.98
C MET A 401 3.15 4.57 19.21
N LEU A 402 2.03 4.29 19.89
CA LEU A 402 1.06 5.33 20.22
C LEU A 402 1.56 6.35 21.24
N MET A 403 2.45 5.95 22.15
CA MET A 403 3.07 6.89 23.09
C MET A 403 4.06 7.81 22.40
N GLU A 404 4.63 7.41 21.26
CA GLU A 404 5.43 8.26 20.39
C GLU A 404 4.55 9.20 19.57
N ASP A 405 3.52 8.66 18.91
CA ASP A 405 2.70 9.39 17.93
C ASP A 405 1.57 10.23 18.56
N ALA A 406 0.94 9.74 19.62
CA ALA A 406 -0.24 10.33 20.26
C ALA A 406 -0.22 10.18 21.81
N PRO A 407 0.83 10.66 22.50
CA PRO A 407 1.02 10.45 23.94
C PRO A 407 -0.13 10.98 24.80
N ILE A 408 -0.80 12.06 24.38
CA ILE A 408 -1.92 12.66 25.12
C ILE A 408 -3.12 11.72 25.11
N ALA A 409 -3.51 11.20 23.95
CA ALA A 409 -4.64 10.28 23.83
C ALA A 409 -4.46 9.00 24.67
N VAL A 410 -3.23 8.47 24.72
CA VAL A 410 -2.90 7.32 25.57
C VAL A 410 -2.98 7.67 27.06
N LYS A 411 -2.40 8.80 27.47
CA LYS A 411 -2.44 9.25 28.87
C LYS A 411 -3.85 9.52 29.35
N ASP A 412 -4.69 10.15 28.54
CA ASP A 412 -6.08 10.45 28.85
C ASP A 412 -6.86 9.15 29.04
N TYR A 413 -6.76 8.23 28.08
CA TYR A 413 -7.40 6.91 28.19
C TYR A 413 -6.94 6.13 29.43
N LEU A 414 -5.63 6.11 29.73
CA LEU A 414 -5.11 5.40 30.89
C LEU A 414 -5.51 6.05 32.22
N THR A 415 -5.70 7.38 32.24
CA THR A 415 -6.19 8.10 33.41
C THR A 415 -7.67 7.77 33.65
N ASP A 416 -8.49 7.83 32.61
CA ASP A 416 -9.91 7.47 32.67
C ASP A 416 -10.13 5.99 33.01
N ALA A 417 -9.31 5.09 32.46
CA ALA A 417 -9.38 3.65 32.76
C ALA A 417 -8.95 3.32 34.20
N LYS A 418 -8.12 4.15 34.83
CA LYS A 418 -7.77 4.03 36.25
C LYS A 418 -8.87 4.55 37.16
N ILE A 419 -9.63 5.58 36.74
CA ILE A 419 -10.76 6.13 37.50
C ILE A 419 -11.98 5.18 37.47
N LYS A 420 -12.12 4.36 36.42
CA LYS A 420 -13.20 3.38 36.25
C LYS A 420 -12.91 1.99 36.85
N ARG A 421 -11.75 1.79 37.47
CA ARG A 421 -11.41 0.62 38.28
C ARG A 421 -11.58 0.96 39.75
#